data_AF-A0A813IBS6-F1
#
_entry.id   AF-A0A813IBS6-F1
#
_cell.length_a   1.000
_cell.length_b   1.000
_cell.length_c   1.000
_cell.angle_alpha   90.00
_cell.angle_beta   90.00
_cell.angle_gamma   90.00
#
_symmetry.space_group_name_H-M   'P 1'
#
loop_
_entity.id
_entity.type
_entity.pdbx_description
1 polymer ?
#
loop_
_entity_poly.entity_id
_entity_poly.type
_entity_poly.pdbx_seq_one_letter_code
_entity_poly.pdbx_strand_id
1 'polypeptide(L)'
;MSHEGGFQGRANKLVDSCYAFWMGGIFPLLHEAFRQSGQDVALPLSHSWFAPSPLQTYVFLACQTQSGGLRDKPGKSADFYHSCYALSGVSVSQHGVDGSLSVVGAASNLLERTDLYYNVLVEKAERKCAYFAGLPPLEVDGRVVGGGEGVGAAEGRRHLLEELNLPSYQ
;
A
#
# COMPACT_ATOMS: atom_id res chain seq x y z
N MET A 1 -26.21 -6.75 -10.15
CA MET A 1 -25.16 -7.59 -9.55
C MET A 1 -24.54 -6.79 -8.43
N SER A 2 -24.70 -7.20 -7.17
CA SER A 2 -24.02 -6.55 -6.05
C SER A 2 -22.58 -7.04 -6.03
N HIS A 3 -21.65 -6.22 -6.53
CA HIS A 3 -20.23 -6.54 -6.50
C HIS A 3 -19.71 -6.47 -5.06
N GLU A 4 -18.82 -7.40 -4.69
CA GLU A 4 -18.35 -7.60 -3.33
C GLU A 4 -17.45 -6.46 -2.83
N GLY A 5 -16.83 -5.70 -3.75
CA GLY A 5 -15.98 -4.54 -3.45
C GLY A 5 -14.51 -4.87 -3.19
N GLY A 6 -14.18 -6.12 -2.85
CA GLY A 6 -12.80 -6.62 -2.72
C GLY A 6 -12.17 -7.11 -4.04
N PHE A 7 -10.92 -7.58 -3.96
CA PHE A 7 -10.20 -8.14 -5.10
C PHE A 7 -10.19 -9.67 -5.11
N GLN A 8 -10.11 -10.24 -6.32
CA GLN A 8 -9.74 -11.64 -6.57
C GLN A 8 -8.28 -11.68 -7.04
N GLY A 9 -7.52 -12.70 -6.66
CA GLY A 9 -6.12 -12.82 -7.08
C GLY A 9 -5.92 -13.19 -8.55
N ARG A 10 -6.95 -13.80 -9.17
CA ARG A 10 -6.94 -14.24 -10.57
C ARG A 10 -8.36 -14.16 -11.13
N ALA A 11 -8.47 -14.03 -12.45
CA ALA A 11 -9.76 -14.00 -13.14
C ALA A 11 -10.62 -15.24 -12.85
N ASN A 12 -11.93 -15.04 -12.69
CA ASN A 12 -12.92 -16.08 -12.38
C ASN A 12 -12.65 -16.84 -11.07
N LYS A 13 -12.04 -16.19 -10.08
CA LYS A 13 -11.87 -16.73 -8.73
C LYS A 13 -12.65 -15.89 -7.73
N LEU A 14 -12.80 -16.43 -6.52
CA LEU A 14 -13.51 -15.72 -5.47
C LEU A 14 -12.66 -14.54 -4.96
N VAL A 15 -13.37 -13.53 -4.46
CA VAL A 15 -12.81 -12.44 -3.67
C VAL A 15 -12.12 -12.98 -2.40
N ASP A 16 -11.06 -12.30 -1.96
CA ASP A 16 -10.32 -12.60 -0.73
C ASP A 16 -9.64 -11.32 -0.22
N SER A 17 -9.78 -11.05 1.08
CA SER A 17 -9.29 -9.82 1.72
C SER A 17 -7.78 -9.63 1.65
N CYS A 18 -6.97 -10.70 1.53
CA CYS A 18 -5.53 -10.53 1.42
C CYS A 18 -5.15 -9.84 0.09
N TYR A 19 -5.98 -9.98 -0.95
CA TYR A 19 -5.77 -9.27 -2.21
C TYR A 19 -6.06 -7.76 -2.12
N ALA A 20 -6.62 -7.27 -1.00
CA ALA A 20 -6.70 -5.84 -0.75
C ALA A 20 -5.31 -5.18 -0.86
N PHE A 21 -4.26 -5.82 -0.35
CA PHE A 21 -2.90 -5.34 -0.55
C PHE A 21 -2.26 -5.89 -1.83
N TRP A 22 -2.29 -7.20 -2.05
CA TRP A 22 -1.58 -7.81 -3.19
C TRP A 22 -2.03 -7.28 -4.56
N MET A 23 -3.32 -6.97 -4.72
CA MET A 23 -3.85 -6.37 -5.94
C MET A 23 -4.03 -4.87 -5.80
N GLY A 24 -4.54 -4.38 -4.67
CA GLY A 24 -4.76 -2.95 -4.45
C GLY A 24 -3.48 -2.12 -4.46
N GLY A 25 -2.36 -2.67 -4.00
CA GLY A 25 -1.04 -2.03 -4.04
C GLY A 25 -0.43 -1.89 -5.44
N ILE A 26 -0.87 -2.68 -6.41
CA ILE A 26 -0.34 -2.63 -7.79
C ILE A 26 -0.66 -1.29 -8.43
N PHE A 27 -1.87 -0.77 -8.23
CA PHE A 27 -2.29 0.43 -8.94
C PHE A 27 -1.53 1.71 -8.57
N PRO A 28 -1.29 2.05 -7.29
CA PRO A 28 -0.46 3.21 -6.97
C PRO A 28 1.00 2.98 -7.36
N LEU A 29 1.51 1.73 -7.35
CA LEU A 29 2.84 1.42 -7.90
C LEU A 29 2.91 1.68 -9.41
N LEU A 30 1.90 1.28 -10.18
CA LEU A 30 1.81 1.57 -11.62
C LEU A 30 1.67 3.07 -11.87
N HIS A 31 0.85 3.76 -11.09
CA HIS A 31 0.69 5.21 -11.17
C HIS A 31 2.05 5.91 -11.02
N GLU A 32 2.83 5.53 -10.01
CA GLU A 32 4.17 6.08 -9.78
C GLU A 32 5.15 5.70 -10.89
N ALA A 33 5.12 4.46 -11.38
CA ALA A 33 5.97 4.04 -12.49
C ALA A 33 5.70 4.83 -13.78
N PHE A 34 4.42 5.09 -14.11
CA PHE A 34 4.05 5.91 -15.26
C PHE A 34 4.47 7.37 -15.07
N ARG A 35 4.26 7.94 -13.88
CA ARG A 35 4.75 9.29 -13.53
C ARG A 35 6.26 9.42 -13.78
N GLN A 36 7.05 8.49 -13.27
CA GLN A 36 8.51 8.48 -13.45
C GLN A 36 8.95 8.28 -14.89
N SER A 37 8.17 7.52 -15.68
CA SER A 37 8.48 7.29 -17.10
C SER A 37 8.21 8.49 -18.01
N GLY A 38 7.50 9.51 -17.50
CA GLY A 38 7.09 10.68 -18.31
C GLY A 38 6.14 10.33 -19.46
N GLN A 39 5.52 9.14 -19.44
CA GLN A 39 4.56 8.76 -20.46
C GLN A 39 3.28 9.58 -20.34
N ASP A 40 2.70 9.96 -21.48
CA ASP A 40 1.41 10.64 -21.58
C ASP A 40 0.25 9.66 -21.34
N VAL A 41 0.23 9.07 -20.14
CA VAL A 41 -0.89 8.29 -19.65
C VAL A 41 -1.78 9.25 -18.87
N ALA A 42 -3.07 9.29 -19.20
CA ALA A 42 -4.05 10.01 -18.40
C ALA A 42 -4.18 9.34 -17.01
N LEU A 43 -3.30 9.74 -16.10
CA LEU A 43 -3.33 9.33 -14.70
C LEU A 43 -4.55 9.97 -14.04
N PRO A 44 -5.42 9.20 -13.35
CA PRO A 44 -6.54 9.79 -12.65
C PRO A 44 -5.98 10.63 -11.50
N LEU A 45 -6.31 11.91 -11.50
CA LEU A 45 -5.74 12.88 -10.56
C LEU A 45 -6.13 12.60 -9.10
N SER A 46 -7.26 11.93 -8.87
CA SER A 46 -7.85 11.75 -7.54
C SER A 46 -7.86 10.31 -7.04
N HIS A 47 -7.43 9.32 -7.86
CA HIS A 47 -7.40 7.92 -7.42
C HIS A 47 -6.46 7.05 -8.28
N SER A 48 -5.94 5.99 -7.68
CA SER A 48 -5.06 5.05 -8.38
C SER A 48 -5.84 3.96 -9.12
N TRP A 49 -6.69 4.28 -10.11
CA TRP A 49 -7.39 3.28 -10.97
C TRP A 49 -8.21 2.15 -10.29
N PHE A 50 -8.42 2.19 -8.98
CA PHE A 50 -9.39 1.36 -8.27
C PHE A 50 -10.30 2.22 -7.41
N ALA A 51 -11.43 1.66 -6.99
CA ALA A 51 -12.40 2.34 -6.15
C ALA A 51 -12.07 2.12 -4.66
N PRO A 52 -11.63 3.15 -3.91
CA PRO A 52 -11.21 2.97 -2.53
C PRO A 52 -12.34 2.59 -1.57
N SER A 53 -13.47 3.28 -1.66
CA SER A 53 -14.58 3.10 -0.71
C SER A 53 -15.19 1.69 -0.76
N PRO A 54 -15.41 1.06 -1.93
CA PRO A 54 -15.84 -0.35 -1.99
C PRO A 54 -14.86 -1.33 -1.34
N LEU A 55 -13.55 -1.14 -1.50
CA LEU A 55 -12.55 -2.01 -0.88
C LEU A 55 -12.59 -1.92 0.65
N GLN A 56 -12.60 -0.69 1.19
CA GLN A 56 -12.71 -0.46 2.63
C GLN A 56 -14.01 -1.06 3.18
N THR A 57 -15.12 -0.85 2.47
CA THR A 57 -16.43 -1.38 2.85
C THR A 57 -16.41 -2.92 2.91
N TYR A 58 -15.80 -3.58 1.92
CA TYR A 58 -15.63 -5.05 1.92
C TYR A 58 -14.84 -5.52 3.13
N VAL A 59 -13.71 -4.89 3.41
CA VAL A 59 -12.84 -5.29 4.54
C VAL A 59 -13.55 -5.09 5.87
N PHE A 60 -14.14 -3.90 6.11
CA PHE A 60 -14.79 -3.59 7.38
C PHE A 60 -16.07 -4.40 7.62
N LEU A 61 -16.92 -4.58 6.61
CA LEU A 61 -18.21 -5.23 6.80
C LEU A 61 -18.16 -6.76 6.66
N ALA A 62 -17.31 -7.30 5.79
CA ALA A 62 -17.29 -8.73 5.49
C ALA A 62 -16.13 -9.49 6.16
N CYS A 63 -15.00 -8.81 6.38
CA CYS A 63 -13.72 -9.46 6.72
C CYS A 63 -13.28 -9.26 8.17
N GLN A 64 -13.91 -8.37 8.94
CA GLN A 64 -13.65 -8.27 10.37
C GLN A 64 -14.43 -9.35 11.15
N THR A 65 -13.87 -9.79 12.27
CA THR A 65 -14.57 -10.69 13.20
C THR A 65 -14.82 -9.99 14.53
N GLN A 66 -15.91 -10.35 15.22
CA GLN A 66 -16.31 -9.72 16.48
C GLN A 66 -15.30 -9.97 17.61
N SER A 67 -14.57 -11.10 17.56
CA SER A 67 -13.52 -11.46 18.52
C SER A 67 -12.16 -10.82 18.19
N GLY A 68 -12.08 -9.99 17.15
CA GLY A 68 -10.83 -9.37 16.69
C GLY A 68 -10.17 -10.10 15.51
N GLY A 69 -9.27 -9.40 14.83
CA GLY A 69 -8.61 -9.89 13.61
C GLY A 69 -9.49 -9.84 12.36
N LEU A 70 -8.84 -10.04 11.21
CA LEU A 70 -9.49 -10.13 9.90
C LEU A 70 -9.26 -11.50 9.27
N ARG A 71 -10.15 -11.85 8.34
CA ARG A 71 -10.22 -13.13 7.62
C ARG A 71 -10.28 -12.91 6.12
N ASP A 72 -10.06 -13.98 5.35
CA ASP A 72 -10.29 -14.05 3.90
C ASP A 72 -11.65 -13.48 3.46
N LYS A 73 -12.75 -14.10 3.90
CA LYS A 73 -14.14 -13.79 3.54
C LYS A 73 -15.12 -14.33 4.58
N PRO A 74 -16.42 -13.99 4.54
CA PRO A 74 -17.44 -14.59 5.40
C PRO A 74 -17.40 -16.12 5.41
N GLY A 75 -17.51 -16.71 6.60
CA GLY A 75 -17.43 -18.16 6.81
C GLY A 75 -16.02 -18.72 6.98
N LYS A 76 -14.97 -17.90 6.89
CA LYS A 76 -13.58 -18.28 7.24
C LYS A 76 -13.21 -17.77 8.64
N SER A 77 -12.20 -18.41 9.24
CA SER A 77 -11.60 -17.97 10.50
C SER A 77 -10.67 -16.78 10.27
N ALA A 78 -10.53 -15.91 11.26
CA ALA A 78 -9.49 -14.88 11.25
C ALA A 78 -8.11 -15.48 11.48
N ASP A 79 -7.09 -14.83 10.93
CA ASP A 79 -5.68 -15.16 11.13
C ASP A 79 -4.80 -13.92 10.98
N PHE A 80 -3.52 -14.03 11.37
CA PHE A 80 -2.58 -12.91 11.31
C PHE A 80 -2.22 -12.49 9.88
N TYR A 81 -2.26 -13.42 8.94
CA TYR A 81 -1.94 -13.14 7.54
C TYR A 81 -2.99 -12.22 6.90
N HIS A 82 -4.27 -12.58 6.99
CA HIS A 82 -5.36 -11.75 6.50
C HIS A 82 -5.50 -10.46 7.32
N SER A 83 -5.25 -10.50 8.63
CA SER A 83 -5.22 -9.28 9.44
C SER A 83 -4.19 -8.28 8.92
N CYS A 84 -2.97 -8.74 8.62
CA CYS A 84 -1.91 -7.91 8.05
C CYS A 84 -2.32 -7.36 6.69
N TYR A 85 -2.56 -8.23 5.70
CA TYR A 85 -2.74 -7.79 4.31
C TYR A 85 -4.07 -7.06 4.05
N ALA A 86 -5.13 -7.36 4.80
CA ALA A 86 -6.36 -6.60 4.69
C ALA A 86 -6.18 -5.16 5.23
N LEU A 87 -5.50 -4.98 6.37
CA LEU A 87 -5.21 -3.65 6.91
C LEU A 87 -4.22 -2.88 6.03
N SER A 88 -3.18 -3.53 5.51
CA SER A 88 -2.28 -2.93 4.53
C SER A 88 -3.04 -2.42 3.30
N GLY A 89 -3.97 -3.23 2.76
CA GLY A 89 -4.81 -2.83 1.63
C GLY A 89 -5.77 -1.69 1.95
N VAL A 90 -6.35 -1.67 3.16
CA VAL A 90 -7.16 -0.52 3.64
C VAL A 90 -6.30 0.73 3.70
N SER A 91 -5.11 0.69 4.29
CA SER A 91 -4.17 1.82 4.31
C SER A 91 -3.90 2.32 2.90
N VAL A 92 -3.51 1.44 1.96
CA VAL A 92 -3.30 1.81 0.55
C VAL A 92 -4.51 2.54 -0.05
N SER A 93 -5.73 2.08 0.25
CA SER A 93 -6.95 2.72 -0.27
C SER A 93 -7.28 4.07 0.37
N GLN A 94 -6.81 4.32 1.60
CA GLN A 94 -7.12 5.56 2.29
C GLN A 94 -6.24 6.73 1.83
N HIS A 95 -5.09 6.42 1.24
CA HIS A 95 -4.02 7.36 0.94
C HIS A 95 -3.91 7.60 -0.57
N GLY A 96 -4.52 8.69 -1.05
CA GLY A 96 -4.50 9.09 -2.45
C GLY A 96 -3.11 9.49 -2.96
N VAL A 97 -2.92 9.37 -4.28
CA VAL A 97 -1.68 9.74 -5.00
C VAL A 97 -1.43 11.25 -5.04
N ASP A 98 -2.48 12.04 -4.81
CA ASP A 98 -2.47 13.51 -4.68
C ASP A 98 -2.41 13.97 -3.21
N GLY A 99 -2.22 13.04 -2.27
CA GLY A 99 -2.22 13.33 -0.84
C GLY A 99 -3.62 13.41 -0.21
N SER A 100 -4.69 13.28 -1.01
CA SER A 100 -6.06 13.23 -0.48
C SER A 100 -6.29 12.00 0.40
N LEU A 101 -7.25 12.11 1.32
CA LEU A 101 -7.67 11.00 2.18
C LEU A 101 -9.06 10.51 1.82
N SER A 102 -9.24 9.20 1.74
CA SER A 102 -10.53 8.55 1.55
C SER A 102 -10.80 7.61 2.71
N VAL A 103 -11.59 8.04 3.71
CA VAL A 103 -11.88 7.23 4.90
C VAL A 103 -13.36 6.86 4.93
N VAL A 104 -13.66 5.57 4.88
CA VAL A 104 -15.02 5.06 5.07
C VAL A 104 -15.36 4.95 6.56
N GLY A 105 -16.45 5.59 6.96
CA GLY A 105 -16.98 5.52 8.33
C GLY A 105 -16.40 6.59 9.25
N ALA A 106 -16.07 6.21 10.49
CA ALA A 106 -15.54 7.13 11.48
C ALA A 106 -14.11 7.54 11.13
N ALA A 107 -13.71 8.76 11.51
CA ALA A 107 -12.34 9.25 11.31
C ALA A 107 -11.28 8.36 12.00
N SER A 108 -11.66 7.65 13.06
CA SER A 108 -10.81 6.67 13.76
C SER A 108 -10.47 5.43 12.92
N ASN A 109 -11.11 5.24 11.75
CA ASN A 109 -10.77 4.16 10.84
C ASN A 109 -9.53 4.47 9.98
N LEU A 110 -9.01 5.70 10.03
CA LEU A 110 -7.78 6.06 9.33
C LEU A 110 -6.61 5.22 9.86
N LEU A 111 -5.95 4.52 8.95
CA LEU A 111 -4.74 3.76 9.21
C LEU A 111 -3.51 4.58 8.80
N GLU A 112 -2.42 4.36 9.52
CA GLU A 112 -1.10 4.89 9.15
C GLU A 112 -0.72 4.47 7.73
N ARG A 113 -0.05 5.37 7.00
CA ARG A 113 0.34 5.13 5.61
C ARG A 113 1.40 4.03 5.54
N THR A 114 1.08 2.97 4.81
CA THR A 114 2.08 1.95 4.46
C THR A 114 2.91 2.40 3.26
N ASP A 115 4.20 2.09 3.31
CA ASP A 115 5.07 2.12 2.16
C ASP A 115 4.66 1.04 1.15
N LEU A 116 4.54 1.44 -0.12
CA LEU A 116 4.07 0.57 -1.19
C LEU A 116 5.09 -0.49 -1.61
N TYR A 117 6.39 -0.26 -1.34
CA TYR A 117 7.47 -1.14 -1.77
C TYR A 117 7.77 -2.23 -0.75
N TYR A 118 7.64 -1.92 0.55
CA TYR A 118 8.02 -2.81 1.63
C TYR A 118 6.88 -3.27 2.54
N ASN A 119 5.68 -2.68 2.41
CA ASN A 119 4.54 -2.96 3.29
C ASN A 119 4.86 -2.77 4.79
N VAL A 120 5.57 -1.69 5.11
CA VAL A 120 5.82 -1.21 6.48
C VAL A 120 5.42 0.26 6.55
N LEU A 121 5.36 0.87 7.73
CA LEU A 121 5.09 2.31 7.80
C LEU A 121 6.14 3.10 7.01
N VAL A 122 5.73 4.19 6.34
CA VAL A 122 6.62 5.06 5.56
C VAL A 122 7.81 5.54 6.43
N GLU A 123 7.55 5.94 7.69
CA GLU A 123 8.58 6.28 8.69
C GLU A 123 9.64 5.19 8.84
N LYS A 124 9.23 3.91 8.90
CA LYS A 124 10.17 2.79 9.08
C LYS A 124 10.98 2.54 7.82
N ALA A 125 10.40 2.76 6.64
CA ALA A 125 11.13 2.67 5.38
C ALA A 125 12.19 3.78 5.29
N GLU A 126 11.86 5.03 5.62
CA GLU A 126 12.82 6.15 5.68
C GLU A 126 13.97 5.88 6.64
N ARG A 127 13.66 5.51 7.89
CA ARG A 127 14.67 5.22 8.93
C ARG A 127 15.60 4.09 8.51
N LYS A 128 15.06 3.04 7.90
CA LYS A 128 15.85 1.93 7.34
C LYS A 128 16.80 2.45 6.24
N CYS A 129 16.30 3.22 5.28
CA CYS A 129 17.12 3.77 4.20
C CYS A 129 18.21 4.71 4.72
N ALA A 130 17.89 5.62 5.65
CA ALA A 130 18.86 6.52 6.28
C ALA A 130 19.96 5.76 7.02
N TYR A 131 19.59 4.73 7.79
CA TYR A 131 20.56 3.90 8.52
C TYR A 131 21.56 3.22 7.58
N PHE A 132 21.07 2.50 6.56
CA PHE A 132 21.95 1.76 5.65
C PHE A 132 22.75 2.66 4.70
N ALA A 133 22.26 3.86 4.37
CA ALA A 133 23.01 4.85 3.61
C ALA A 133 24.23 5.40 4.38
N GLY A 134 24.18 5.40 5.72
CA GLY A 134 25.28 5.83 6.57
C GLY A 134 26.34 4.75 6.85
N LEU A 135 26.12 3.50 6.40
CA LEU A 135 27.06 2.40 6.61
C LEU A 135 28.10 2.32 5.47
N PRO A 136 29.32 1.82 5.76
CA PRO A 136 30.29 1.55 4.70
C PRO A 136 29.74 0.48 3.73
N PRO A 137 30.11 0.53 2.44
CA PRO A 137 29.78 -0.51 1.50
C PRO A 137 30.32 -1.88 1.93
N LEU A 138 29.60 -2.94 1.57
CA LEU A 138 29.97 -4.33 1.78
C LEU A 138 30.61 -4.90 0.52
N GLU A 139 31.70 -5.66 0.67
CA GLU A 139 32.21 -6.49 -0.43
C GLU A 139 31.56 -7.88 -0.38
N VAL A 140 30.85 -8.23 -1.45
CA VAL A 140 30.19 -9.54 -1.61
C VAL A 140 30.54 -10.08 -3.00
N ASP A 141 31.22 -11.22 -3.06
CA ASP A 141 31.61 -11.89 -4.31
C ASP A 141 32.34 -10.96 -5.31
N GLY A 142 33.22 -10.09 -4.80
CA GLY A 142 33.97 -9.11 -5.62
C GLY A 142 33.14 -7.91 -6.10
N ARG A 143 31.91 -7.75 -5.60
CA ARG A 143 31.05 -6.59 -5.85
C ARG A 143 30.97 -5.71 -4.62
N VAL A 144 31.04 -4.40 -4.83
CA VAL A 144 30.78 -3.40 -3.80
C VAL A 144 29.27 -3.15 -3.75
N VAL A 145 28.63 -3.50 -2.64
CA VAL A 145 27.19 -3.36 -2.42
C VAL A 145 26.96 -2.36 -1.29
N GLY A 146 26.20 -1.30 -1.56
CA GLY A 146 25.82 -0.31 -0.56
C GLY A 146 24.36 -0.46 -0.11
N GLY A 147 23.99 0.26 0.95
CA GLY A 147 22.64 0.32 1.51
C GLY A 147 21.58 1.05 0.67
N GLY A 148 21.82 1.26 -0.63
CA GLY A 148 20.96 2.05 -1.49
C GLY A 148 19.66 1.34 -1.85
N GLU A 149 18.54 2.08 -1.77
CA GLU A 149 17.27 1.66 -2.35
C GLU A 149 17.32 1.82 -3.88
N GLY A 150 16.53 1.01 -4.61
CA GLY A 150 16.43 1.14 -6.06
C GLY A 150 15.89 2.53 -6.45
N VAL A 151 16.42 3.10 -7.54
CA VAL A 151 16.14 4.50 -7.94
C VAL A 151 14.65 4.82 -8.03
N GLY A 152 13.82 3.90 -8.53
CA GLY A 152 12.38 4.13 -8.64
C GLY A 152 11.66 4.16 -7.29
N ALA A 153 12.07 3.33 -6.33
CA ALA A 153 11.48 3.33 -5.01
C ALA A 153 11.92 4.56 -4.19
N ALA A 154 13.20 4.94 -4.31
CA ALA A 154 13.72 6.17 -3.71
C ALA A 154 13.02 7.42 -4.26
N GLU A 155 12.86 7.51 -5.59
CA GLU A 155 12.19 8.63 -6.26
C GLU A 155 10.69 8.70 -5.92
N GLY A 156 10.01 7.54 -5.87
CA GLY A 156 8.59 7.50 -5.47
C GLY A 156 8.39 7.90 -4.01
N ARG A 157 9.32 7.53 -3.12
CA ARG A 157 9.32 7.97 -1.72
C ARG A 157 9.60 9.47 -1.60
N ARG A 158 10.51 10.02 -2.40
CA ARG A 158 10.80 11.45 -2.45
C ARG A 158 9.56 12.24 -2.88
N HIS A 159 8.91 11.83 -3.98
CA HIS A 159 7.65 12.41 -4.47
C HIS A 159 6.58 12.42 -3.36
N LEU A 160 6.42 11.29 -2.66
CA LEU A 160 5.48 11.16 -1.55
C LEU A 160 5.72 12.14 -0.40
N LEU A 161 6.98 12.38 -0.02
CA LEU A 161 7.32 13.20 1.15
C LEU A 161 7.37 14.69 0.82
N GLU A 162 8.00 15.04 -0.31
CA GLU A 162 8.26 16.42 -0.68
C GLU A 162 7.06 17.07 -1.38
N GLU A 163 6.47 16.39 -2.36
CA GLU A 163 5.44 17.01 -3.22
C GLU A 163 4.05 16.92 -2.59
N LEU A 164 3.80 15.91 -1.74
CA LEU A 164 2.55 15.80 -0.97
C LEU A 164 2.66 16.43 0.43
N ASN A 165 3.79 17.07 0.74
CA ASN A 165 4.07 17.77 2.01
C ASN A 165 3.75 16.91 3.26
N LEU A 166 4.14 15.64 3.21
CA LEU A 166 4.00 14.73 4.33
C LEU A 166 5.22 14.87 5.26
N PRO A 167 5.05 14.66 6.58
CA PRO A 167 6.17 14.79 7.52
C PRO A 167 7.28 13.80 7.13
N SER A 168 8.50 14.31 6.96
CA SER A 168 9.69 13.47 6.95
C SER A 168 10.02 13.06 8.37
N TYR A 169 10.45 11.81 8.53
CA TYR A 169 10.77 11.23 9.82
C TYR A 169 12.31 11.10 9.95
N GLN A 170 12.99 12.26 10.07
CA GLN A 170 14.41 12.35 10.40
C GLN A 170 14.65 12.29 11.92
#